data_AF-F3ZRN6-F1
#
_entry.id   AF-F3ZRN6-F1
#
_cell.length_a   1.000
_cell.length_b   1.000
_cell.length_c   1.000
_cell.angle_alpha   90.00
_cell.angle_beta   90.00
_cell.angle_gamma   90.00
#
_symmetry.space_group_name_H-M   'P 1'
#
loop_
_entity.id
_entity.type
_entity.pdbx_description
1 polymer ?
#
loop_
_entity_poly.entity_id
_entity_poly.type
_entity_poly.pdbx_seq_one_letter_code
_entity_poly.pdbx_strand_id
1 'polypeptide(L)'
;MKKFILTTLTLVLLITSTSLFSSTDSTQKDEYEITAFYKKERVPDNIIILNNWDDVIDAKNYLVQSSDNDIKSGEYQVTRIADNLYKVEDFLHPFYFKTKWCSEWGTRKKAQIVVDGYWEKKGKIIFKR
;
A
#
# COMPACT_ATOMS: atom_id res chain seq x y z
N MET A 1 52.65 -30.89 -44.79
CA MET A 1 52.19 -30.12 -43.61
C MET A 1 51.01 -29.25 -43.99
N LYS A 2 49.78 -29.76 -43.91
CA LYS A 2 48.51 -29.04 -44.16
C LYS A 2 47.42 -30.07 -43.89
N LYS A 3 46.74 -29.99 -42.74
CA LYS A 3 45.50 -30.72 -42.34
C LYS A 3 45.44 -30.84 -40.80
N PHE A 4 45.48 -29.74 -40.06
CA PHE A 4 45.25 -29.81 -38.60
C PHE A 4 44.66 -28.53 -37.98
N ILE A 5 44.13 -27.59 -38.79
CA ILE A 5 43.65 -26.29 -38.30
C ILE A 5 42.12 -26.13 -38.46
N LEU A 6 41.42 -27.10 -39.06
CA LEU A 6 40.03 -26.92 -39.47
C LEU A 6 38.98 -27.60 -38.57
N THR A 7 39.33 -28.08 -37.39
CA THR A 7 38.41 -28.81 -36.49
C THR A 7 38.20 -28.17 -35.12
N THR A 8 38.81 -27.01 -34.85
CA THR A 8 38.68 -26.30 -33.56
C THR A 8 37.82 -25.03 -33.62
N LEU A 9 37.20 -24.71 -34.76
CA LEU A 9 36.38 -23.50 -34.90
C LEU A 9 34.86 -23.73 -34.87
N THR A 10 34.40 -24.98 -34.83
CA THR A 10 32.97 -25.35 -34.91
C THR A 10 32.34 -25.70 -33.56
N LEU A 11 33.07 -25.60 -32.44
CA LEU A 11 32.54 -25.91 -31.10
C LEU A 11 32.14 -24.67 -30.28
N VAL A 12 32.45 -23.46 -30.75
CA VAL A 12 32.17 -22.21 -29.99
C VAL A 12 30.82 -21.57 -30.36
N LEU A 13 30.17 -22.02 -31.45
CA LEU A 13 28.95 -21.40 -31.97
C LEU A 13 27.64 -22.05 -31.50
N LEU A 14 27.68 -22.98 -30.53
CA LEU A 14 26.49 -23.72 -30.08
C LEU A 14 25.98 -23.36 -28.68
N ILE A 15 26.56 -22.35 -28.01
CA ILE A 15 26.22 -22.02 -26.61
C ILE A 15 25.33 -20.76 -26.50
N THR A 16 25.06 -20.03 -27.58
CA THR A 16 24.44 -18.69 -27.48
C THR A 16 22.92 -18.62 -27.68
N SER A 17 22.19 -19.73 -27.76
CA SER A 17 20.76 -19.70 -28.10
C SER A 17 19.82 -20.32 -27.06
N THR A 18 20.14 -20.19 -25.78
CA THR A 18 19.14 -20.38 -24.70
C THR A 18 19.31 -19.29 -23.64
N SER A 19 19.30 -18.01 -24.04
CA SER A 19 18.95 -16.95 -23.11
C SER A 19 17.46 -17.08 -22.83
N LEU A 20 17.20 -17.84 -21.77
CA LEU A 20 15.95 -17.97 -21.05
C LEU A 20 15.17 -16.66 -21.13
N PHE A 21 13.98 -16.72 -21.73
CA PHE A 21 12.92 -15.79 -21.38
C PHE A 21 12.58 -16.04 -19.91
N SER A 22 13.44 -15.57 -19.00
CA SER A 22 13.05 -15.31 -17.63
C SER A 22 12.13 -14.10 -17.71
N SER A 23 10.86 -14.36 -18.01
CA SER A 23 9.77 -13.50 -17.60
C SER A 23 9.85 -13.45 -16.08
N THR A 24 10.65 -12.53 -15.55
CA THR A 24 10.49 -12.05 -14.19
C THR A 24 9.03 -11.65 -14.09
N ASP A 25 8.26 -12.43 -13.34
CA ASP A 25 6.98 -12.04 -12.78
C ASP A 25 7.23 -10.78 -11.93
N SER A 26 7.28 -9.62 -12.59
CA SER A 26 7.16 -8.35 -11.92
C SER A 26 5.71 -8.28 -11.49
N THR A 27 5.40 -8.84 -10.33
CA THR A 27 4.14 -8.55 -9.64
C THR A 27 4.09 -7.03 -9.52
N GLN A 28 3.29 -6.41 -10.37
CA GLN A 28 3.15 -4.97 -10.43
C GLN A 28 2.51 -4.55 -9.11
N LYS A 29 3.32 -3.98 -8.23
CA LYS A 29 2.88 -3.49 -6.92
C LYS A 29 2.55 -2.02 -7.07
N ASP A 30 1.34 -1.64 -6.69
CA ASP A 30 0.96 -0.24 -6.62
C ASP A 30 1.29 0.27 -5.21
N GLU A 31 2.30 1.13 -5.11
CA GLU A 31 2.79 1.72 -3.86
C GLU A 31 2.34 3.18 -3.74
N TYR A 32 1.81 3.55 -2.57
CA TYR A 32 1.35 4.91 -2.28
C TYR A 32 1.83 5.37 -0.91
N GLU A 33 2.14 6.66 -0.79
CA GLU A 33 2.54 7.28 0.47
C GLU A 33 1.34 7.43 1.40
N ILE A 34 1.50 7.04 2.67
CA ILE A 34 0.57 7.33 3.77
C ILE A 34 1.03 8.62 4.44
N THR A 35 0.15 9.62 4.45
CA THR A 35 0.43 10.95 5.00
C THR A 35 0.08 11.09 6.47
N ALA A 36 -0.90 10.31 6.96
CA ALA A 36 -1.34 10.34 8.35
C ALA A 36 -2.17 9.11 8.70
N PHE A 37 -2.11 8.71 9.96
CA PHE A 37 -2.99 7.73 10.58
C PHE A 37 -4.01 8.41 11.50
N TYR A 38 -5.18 7.79 11.67
CA TYR A 38 -6.28 8.30 12.46
C TYR A 38 -6.90 7.20 13.31
N LYS A 39 -7.44 7.63 14.46
CA LYS A 39 -8.31 6.85 15.32
C LYS A 39 -9.72 7.41 15.29
N LYS A 40 -10.68 6.53 15.53
CA LYS A 40 -12.09 6.89 15.65
C LYS A 40 -12.37 7.29 17.09
N GLU A 41 -12.99 8.45 17.27
CA GLU A 41 -13.47 8.95 18.55
C GLU A 41 -14.99 9.17 18.48
N ARG A 42 -15.67 9.05 19.61
CA ARG A 42 -17.12 9.30 19.70
C ARG A 42 -17.36 10.80 19.81
N VAL A 43 -18.35 11.30 19.08
CA VAL A 43 -18.81 12.69 19.22
C VAL A 43 -19.49 12.85 20.59
N PRO A 44 -19.01 13.77 21.44
CA PRO A 44 -19.69 14.07 22.71
C PRO A 44 -21.12 14.54 22.49
N ASP A 45 -22.02 14.19 23.41
CA ASP A 45 -23.46 14.39 23.24
C ASP A 45 -23.88 15.89 23.16
N ASN A 46 -22.98 16.82 23.50
CA ASN A 46 -23.19 18.26 23.44
C ASN A 46 -22.50 18.96 22.24
N ILE A 47 -21.96 18.19 21.28
CA ILE A 47 -21.33 18.73 20.07
C ILE A 47 -22.27 18.56 18.88
N ILE A 48 -22.52 19.66 18.16
CA ILE A 48 -23.20 19.67 16.87
C ILE A 48 -22.13 19.74 15.79
N ILE A 49 -22.17 18.81 14.83
CA ILE A 49 -21.23 18.79 13.71
C ILE A 49 -21.90 19.43 12.49
N LEU A 50 -21.17 20.32 11.84
CA LEU A 50 -21.56 20.96 10.59
C LEU A 50 -20.69 20.42 9.44
N ASN A 51 -21.28 20.34 8.25
CA ASN A 51 -20.53 20.09 7.02
C ASN A 51 -19.87 21.39 6.51
N ASN A 52 -19.25 21.34 5.33
CA ASN A 52 -18.60 22.50 4.70
C ASN A 52 -19.56 23.60 4.22
N TRP A 53 -20.86 23.38 4.30
CA TRP A 53 -21.93 24.30 3.90
C TRP A 53 -22.77 24.77 5.09
N ASP A 54 -22.27 24.58 6.31
CA ASP A 54 -22.94 24.91 7.57
C ASP A 54 -24.25 24.13 7.84
N ASP A 55 -24.51 23.02 7.13
CA ASP A 55 -25.63 22.13 7.46
C ASP A 55 -25.26 21.19 8.60
N VAL A 56 -26.24 20.94 9.48
CA VAL A 56 -26.12 19.96 10.57
C VAL A 56 -26.03 18.53 10.01
N ILE A 57 -25.03 17.77 10.43
CA ILE A 57 -24.88 16.36 10.10
C ILE A 57 -24.98 15.47 11.34
N ASP A 58 -25.73 14.37 11.21
CA ASP A 58 -25.81 13.33 12.25
C ASP A 58 -24.60 12.40 12.14
N ALA A 59 -23.58 12.68 12.94
CA ALA A 59 -22.36 11.89 13.02
C ALA A 59 -22.14 11.40 14.45
N LYS A 60 -22.08 10.07 14.61
CA LYS A 60 -21.81 9.43 15.91
C LYS A 60 -20.32 9.41 16.27
N ASN A 61 -19.44 9.48 15.27
CA ASN A 61 -18.00 9.37 15.43
C ASN A 61 -17.28 10.34 14.49
N TYR A 62 -16.07 10.70 14.86
CA TYR A 62 -15.15 11.49 14.05
C TYR A 62 -13.75 10.87 14.07
N LEU A 63 -12.91 11.24 13.10
CA LEU A 63 -11.52 10.79 13.02
C LEU A 63 -10.60 11.86 13.59
N VAL A 64 -9.73 11.44 14.51
CA VAL A 64 -8.65 12.28 15.05
C VAL A 64 -7.33 11.70 14.61
N GLN A 65 -6.41 12.55 14.19
CA GLN A 65 -5.06 12.11 13.82
C GLN A 65 -4.45 11.39 15.03
N SER A 66 -4.05 10.13 14.83
CA SER A 66 -3.55 9.30 15.93
C SER A 66 -2.11 9.70 16.25
N SER A 67 -1.86 9.96 17.53
CA SER A 67 -0.53 10.10 18.10
C SER A 67 0.01 8.77 18.63
N ASP A 68 -0.70 7.65 18.44
CA ASP A 68 -0.40 6.37 19.10
C ASP A 68 0.65 5.56 18.32
N ASN A 69 1.61 4.96 19.02
CA ASN A 69 2.72 4.20 18.42
C ASN A 69 2.35 2.74 18.13
N ASP A 70 1.06 2.40 18.27
CA ASP A 70 0.60 1.01 18.25
C ASP A 70 0.32 0.49 16.83
N ILE A 71 0.37 1.37 15.84
CA ILE A 71 0.21 1.00 14.43
C ILE A 71 1.50 0.36 13.93
N LYS A 72 1.41 -0.92 13.56
CA LYS A 72 2.55 -1.72 13.13
C LYS A 72 2.52 -1.91 11.61
N SER A 73 3.71 -2.08 11.04
CA SER A 73 3.85 -2.58 9.68
C SER A 73 3.33 -4.02 9.61
N GLY A 74 2.69 -4.37 8.50
CA GLY A 74 2.08 -5.69 8.33
C GLY A 74 1.16 -5.79 7.12
N GLU A 75 0.58 -6.98 6.90
CA GLU A 75 -0.47 -7.17 5.91
C GLU A 75 -1.84 -6.96 6.54
N TYR A 76 -2.66 -6.16 5.88
CA TYR A 76 -3.98 -5.77 6.34
C TYR A 76 -5.01 -5.88 5.21
N GLN A 77 -6.28 -6.08 5.59
CA GLN A 77 -7.39 -5.82 4.68
C GLN A 77 -7.82 -4.37 4.83
N VAL A 78 -7.95 -3.68 3.71
CA VAL A 78 -8.30 -2.25 3.70
C VAL A 78 -9.50 -2.00 2.79
N THR A 79 -10.34 -1.06 3.22
CA THR A 79 -11.48 -0.57 2.44
C THR A 79 -11.32 0.92 2.26
N ARG A 80 -11.44 1.42 1.02
CA ARG A 80 -11.52 2.86 0.77
C ARG A 80 -12.88 3.37 1.24
N ILE A 81 -12.90 4.37 2.10
CA ILE A 81 -14.13 4.92 2.69
C ILE A 81 -14.39 6.38 2.29
N ALA A 82 -13.36 7.10 1.84
CA ALA A 82 -13.47 8.42 1.23
C ALA A 82 -12.25 8.66 0.34
N ASP A 83 -12.12 9.87 -0.22
CA ASP A 83 -10.99 10.19 -1.07
C ASP A 83 -9.66 10.13 -0.32
N ASN A 84 -8.80 9.24 -0.83
CA ASN A 84 -7.52 8.89 -0.25
C ASN A 84 -7.59 8.40 1.20
N LEU A 85 -8.78 8.10 1.74
CA LEU A 85 -9.00 7.68 3.11
C LEU A 85 -9.44 6.22 3.15
N TYR A 86 -8.71 5.44 3.93
CA TYR A 86 -8.88 4.00 4.02
C TYR A 86 -9.11 3.58 5.47
N LYS A 87 -9.93 2.56 5.64
CA LYS A 87 -10.18 1.86 6.89
C LYS A 87 -9.44 0.52 6.85
N VAL A 88 -8.73 0.19 7.93
CA VAL A 88 -8.25 -1.17 8.17
C VAL A 88 -9.35 -2.01 8.79
N GLU A 89 -9.63 -3.15 8.19
CA GLU A 89 -10.64 -4.12 8.61
C GLU A 89 -10.06 -5.03 9.71
N ASP A 90 -9.71 -4.44 10.84
CA ASP A 90 -9.41 -5.14 12.09
C ASP A 90 -10.59 -4.94 13.06
N PHE A 91 -11.17 -6.03 13.53
CA PHE A 91 -12.32 -6.00 14.44
C PHE A 91 -11.95 -5.52 15.83
N LEU A 92 -10.72 -5.77 16.28
CA LEU A 92 -10.27 -5.43 17.63
C LEU A 92 -9.65 -4.04 17.66
N HIS A 93 -8.86 -3.69 16.63
CA HIS A 93 -8.13 -2.44 16.58
C HIS A 93 -8.26 -1.75 15.21
N PRO A 94 -9.47 -1.29 14.83
CA PRO A 94 -9.66 -0.59 13.57
C PRO A 94 -8.93 0.75 13.61
N PHE A 95 -8.01 0.96 12.67
CA PHE A 95 -7.39 2.25 12.41
C PHE A 95 -7.65 2.71 10.98
N TYR A 96 -7.43 3.99 10.75
CA TYR A 96 -7.67 4.64 9.46
C TYR A 96 -6.40 5.32 9.02
N PHE A 97 -6.23 5.48 7.71
CA PHE A 97 -5.07 6.18 7.17
C PHE A 97 -5.44 6.95 5.92
N LYS A 98 -4.74 8.07 5.72
CA LYS A 98 -4.86 8.91 4.54
C LYS A 98 -3.62 8.75 3.67
N THR A 99 -3.81 8.66 2.37
CA THR A 99 -2.73 8.54 1.38
C THR A 99 -2.52 9.83 0.60
N LYS A 100 -1.36 9.97 -0.01
CA LYS A 100 -1.10 10.96 -1.04
C LYS A 100 -1.48 10.37 -2.39
N TRP A 101 -2.65 10.76 -2.90
CA TRP A 101 -3.11 10.47 -4.26
C TRP A 101 -3.06 8.97 -4.62
N CYS A 102 -4.00 8.21 -4.08
CA CYS A 102 -4.13 6.78 -4.36
C CYS A 102 -5.30 6.50 -5.31
N SER A 103 -5.00 5.89 -6.47
CA SER A 103 -6.00 5.45 -7.45
C SER A 103 -6.62 4.10 -7.11
N GLU A 104 -6.13 3.40 -6.09
CA GLU A 104 -6.69 2.10 -5.71
C GLU A 104 -8.07 2.26 -5.08
N TRP A 105 -9.03 1.61 -5.71
CA TRP A 105 -10.40 1.48 -5.22
C TRP A 105 -10.68 0.02 -4.89
N GLY A 106 -11.44 -0.20 -3.82
CA GLY A 106 -11.84 -1.53 -3.42
C GLY A 106 -12.27 -1.62 -1.97
N THR A 107 -13.02 -2.69 -1.71
CA THR A 107 -13.49 -3.10 -0.39
C THR A 107 -12.72 -4.35 0.03
N ARG A 108 -12.19 -4.37 1.26
CA ARG A 108 -11.43 -5.51 1.82
C ARG A 108 -10.26 -5.98 0.96
N LYS A 109 -9.57 -5.05 0.31
CA LYS A 109 -8.38 -5.36 -0.50
C LYS A 109 -7.20 -5.66 0.41
N LYS A 110 -6.44 -6.72 0.13
CA LYS A 110 -5.21 -7.01 0.86
C LYS A 110 -4.13 -6.00 0.46
N ALA A 111 -3.46 -5.43 1.46
CA ALA A 111 -2.37 -4.50 1.25
C ALA A 111 -1.33 -4.65 2.35
N GLN A 112 -0.07 -4.38 2.03
CA GLN A 112 1.01 -4.30 2.99
C GLN A 112 1.16 -2.83 3.42
N ILE A 113 1.09 -2.58 4.72
CA ILE A 113 1.37 -1.27 5.32
C ILE A 113 2.78 -1.31 5.90
N VAL A 114 3.58 -0.30 5.58
CA VAL A 114 4.91 -0.05 6.14
C VAL A 114 4.87 1.30 6.83
N VAL A 115 5.09 1.32 8.15
CA VAL A 115 5.09 2.55 8.95
C VAL A 115 6.51 3.09 9.03
N ASP A 116 6.69 4.36 8.66
CA ASP A 116 7.98 5.06 8.65
C ASP A 116 8.08 6.04 9.83
N GLY A 117 9.12 5.85 10.66
CA GLY A 117 9.57 6.82 11.68
C GLY A 117 8.77 6.83 12.99
N TYR A 118 9.50 6.98 14.10
CA TYR A 118 8.96 6.99 15.48
C TYR A 118 8.08 8.22 15.78
N TRP A 119 8.16 9.29 14.97
CA TRP A 119 7.59 10.61 15.28
C TRP A 119 6.69 11.20 14.18
N GLU A 120 6.98 11.01 12.88
CA GLU A 120 6.15 11.59 11.81
C GLU A 120 4.94 10.74 11.38
N LYS A 121 4.84 9.48 11.83
CA LYS A 121 3.71 8.56 11.56
C LYS A 121 3.22 8.61 10.11
N LYS A 122 4.19 8.62 9.20
CA LYS A 122 3.98 8.43 7.77
C LYS A 122 4.24 6.97 7.45
N GLY A 123 4.08 6.62 6.19
CA GLY A 123 4.41 5.28 5.76
C GLY A 123 4.06 5.08 4.31
N LYS A 124 3.91 3.82 3.95
CA LYS A 124 3.57 3.39 2.61
C LYS A 124 2.54 2.29 2.69
N ILE A 125 1.64 2.28 1.71
CA ILE A 125 0.75 1.16 1.45
C ILE A 125 1.10 0.57 0.09
N ILE A 126 1.18 -0.76 0.04
CA ILE A 126 1.56 -1.52 -1.13
C ILE A 126 0.43 -2.51 -1.43
N PHE A 127 -0.26 -2.29 -2.55
CA PHE A 127 -1.27 -3.22 -3.04
C PHE A 127 -0.62 -4.26 -3.96
N LYS A 128 -0.86 -5.54 -3.67
CA LYS A 128 -0.42 -6.64 -4.53
C LYS A 128 -1.49 -6.90 -5.60
N ARG A 129 -1.08 -7.02 -6.86
CA ARG A 129 -1.90 -7.53 -7.96
C ARG A 129 -1.70 -9.03 -8.13
#